data_AF-A0A932QBY5-F1
#
_entry.id   AF-A0A932QBY5-F1
#
_cell.length_a   1.000
_cell.length_b   1.000
_cell.length_c   1.000
_cell.angle_alpha   90.00
_cell.angle_beta   90.00
_cell.angle_gamma   90.00
#
_symmetry.space_group_name_H-M   'P 1'
#
loop_
_entity.id
_entity.type
_entity.pdbx_description
1 polymer ?
#
loop_
_entity_poly.entity_id
_entity_poly.type
_entity_poly.pdbx_seq_one_letter_code
_entity_poly.pdbx_strand_id
1 'polypeptide(L)' 'MTLAKTFKKKIMLLGAGELGKEFTIAAKRLGQTVIAVDRYAGAPAMQVAD' A
#
# COMPACT_ATOMS: atom_id res chain seq x y z
N MET A 1 27.75 13.05 8.00
CA MET A 1 26.34 12.78 8.35
C MET A 1 25.64 12.35 7.07
N THR A 2 25.68 11.05 6.77
CA THR A 2 25.24 10.51 5.49
C THR A 2 23.71 10.59 5.41
N LEU A 3 23.18 11.30 4.42
CA LEU A 3 21.77 11.24 4.06
C LEU A 3 21.46 9.79 3.69
N ALA A 4 20.85 9.03 4.60
CA ALA A 4 20.26 7.76 4.26
C ALA A 4 19.22 8.03 3.17
N LYS A 5 19.51 7.60 1.95
CA LYS A 5 18.61 7.74 0.81
C LYS A 5 17.39 6.86 1.12
N THR A 6 16.30 7.46 1.59
CA THR A 6 15.08 6.73 1.95
C THR A 6 14.43 6.21 0.67
N PHE A 7 14.75 4.99 0.28
CA PHE A 7 14.15 4.34 -0.88
C PHE A 7 12.70 3.98 -0.55
N LYS A 8 11.76 4.58 -1.29
CA LYS A 8 10.36 4.17 -1.31
C LYS A 8 10.27 2.70 -1.74
N LYS A 9 9.82 1.81 -0.86
CA LYS A 9 9.55 0.42 -1.22
C LYS A 9 8.19 0.34 -1.87
N LYS A 10 8.09 -0.54 -2.87
CA LYS A 10 6.81 -0.93 -3.46
C LYS A 10 6.34 -2.20 -2.76
N ILE A 11 5.12 -2.16 -2.24
CA ILE A 11 4.49 -3.24 -1.50
C ILE A 11 3.35 -3.78 -2.36
N MET A 12 3.31 -5.09 -2.58
CA MET A 12 2.18 -5.76 -3.23
C MET A 12 1.33 -6.42 -2.14
N LEU A 13 0.09 -5.99 -1.99
CA LEU A 13 -0.86 -6.50 -1.01
C LEU A 13 -1.78 -7.53 -1.68
N LEU A 14 -1.65 -8.80 -1.31
CA LEU A 14 -2.49 -9.89 -1.80
C LEU A 14 -3.65 -10.12 -0.83
N GLY A 15 -4.85 -9.72 -1.24
CA GLY A 15 -6.03 -9.60 -0.38
C GLY A 15 -6.26 -8.14 0.03
N ALA A 16 -7.23 -7.49 -0.62
CA ALA A 16 -7.49 -6.06 -0.55
C ALA A 16 -8.83 -5.73 0.14
N GLY A 17 -9.21 -6.51 1.15
CA GLY A 17 -10.39 -6.25 2.00
C GLY A 17 -10.20 -5.05 2.95
N GLU A 18 -11.10 -4.92 3.94
CA GLU A 18 -11.12 -3.77 4.87
C GLU A 18 -9.82 -3.62 5.68
N LEU A 19 -9.24 -4.72 6.16
CA LEU A 19 -7.94 -4.68 6.85
C LEU A 19 -6.82 -4.21 5.91
N GLY A 20 -6.90 -4.59 4.64
CA GLY A 20 -5.96 -4.16 3.61
C GLY A 20 -6.03 -2.66 3.34
N LYS A 21 -7.22 -2.06 3.46
CA LYS A 21 -7.43 -0.61 3.31
C LYS A 21 -6.72 0.16 4.41
N GLU A 22 -6.87 -0.25 5.67
CA GLU A 22 -6.19 0.38 6.81
C GLU A 22 -4.66 0.22 6.71
N PHE A 23 -4.19 -0.97 6.31
CA PHE A 23 -2.76 -1.19 6.04
C PHE A 23 -2.24 -0.28 4.93
N THR A 24 -2.98 -0.15 3.83
CA THR A 24 -2.61 0.69 2.69
C THR A 24 -2.51 2.15 3.09
N ILE A 25 -3.46 2.65 3.90
CA ILE A 25 -3.43 4.01 4.44
C ILE A 25 -2.18 4.22 5.32
N ALA A 26 -1.87 3.29 6.22
CA ALA A 26 -0.69 3.38 7.08
C ALA A 26 0.61 3.36 6.26
N ALA A 27 0.74 2.45 5.29
CA ALA A 27 1.89 2.36 4.41
C ALA A 27 2.09 3.63 3.58
N LYS A 28 1.00 4.23 3.06
CA LYS A 28 1.05 5.51 2.33
C LYS A 28 1.44 6.67 3.25
N ARG A 29 0.98 6.70 4.50
CA ARG A 29 1.42 7.70 5.51
C ARG A 29 2.92 7.59 5.81
N LEU A 30 3.49 6.38 5.75
CA LEU A 30 4.94 6.14 5.82
C LEU A 30 5.66 6.42 4.49
N GLY A 31 4.96 6.99 3.51
CA GLY A 31 5.49 7.30 2.20
C GLY A 31 5.91 6.05 1.44
N GLN A 32 5.24 4.91 1.58
CA GLN A 32 5.44 3.74 0.71
C GLN A 32 4.49 3.77 -0.48
N THR A 33 4.75 2.92 -1.48
CA THR A 33 3.84 2.69 -2.60
C THR A 33 3.18 1.33 -2.46
N VAL A 34 1.87 1.24 -2.65
CA VAL A 34 1.10 0.01 -2.44
C VAL A 34 0.31 -0.35 -3.70
N ILE A 35 0.48 -1.58 -4.16
CA ILE A 35 -0.31 -2.21 -5.23
C ILE A 35 -1.24 -3.23 -4.57
N ALA A 36 -2.55 -2.98 -4.58
CA ALA A 36 -3.53 -3.88 -4.00
C ALA A 36 -4.08 -4.86 -5.06
N VAL A 37 -4.07 -6.15 -4.75
CA VAL A 37 -4.54 -7.23 -5.63
C VAL A 37 -5.58 -8.06 -4.88
N ASP A 38 -6.69 -8.34 -5.55
CA ASP A 38 -7.76 -9.20 -5.05
C ASP A 38 -8.41 -9.95 -6.21
N ARG A 39 -9.27 -10.92 -5.91
CA ARG A 39 -9.99 -11.72 -6.92
C ARG A 39 -11.06 -10.93 -7.68
N TYR A 40 -11.45 -9.77 -7.17
CA TYR A 40 -12.51 -8.92 -7.74
C TYR A 40 -12.04 -7.47 -7.83
N ALA A 41 -12.53 -6.75 -8.83
CA ALA A 41 -12.25 -5.34 -9.01
C ALA A 41 -12.96 -4.49 -7.93
N GLY A 42 -12.35 -3.37 -7.53
CA GLY A 42 -12.97 -2.42 -6.60
C GLY A 42 -12.93 -2.85 -5.13
N ALA A 43 -12.09 -3.81 -4.78
CA ALA A 43 -11.87 -4.21 -3.39
C ALA A 43 -11.46 -3.01 -2.51
N PRO A 44 -11.82 -2.97 -1.21
CA PRO A 44 -11.65 -1.81 -0.34
C PRO A 44 -10.25 -1.15 -0.37
N ALA A 45 -9.17 -1.94 -0.36
CA ALA A 45 -7.81 -1.40 -0.40
C ALA A 45 -7.41 -0.84 -1.77
N MET A 46 -8.02 -1.31 -2.86
CA MET A 46 -7.76 -0.79 -4.22
C MET A 46 -8.18 0.68 -4.36
N GLN A 47 -9.19 1.12 -3.60
CA GLN A 47 -9.69 2.50 -3.64
C GLN A 47 -8.69 3.52 -3.07
N VAL A 48 -7.72 3.05 -2.28
CA VAL A 48 -6.72 3.89 -1.60
C VAL A 48 -5.28 3.55 -2.03
N ALA A 49 -5.08 2.52 -2.84
CA ALA A 49 -3.79 2.11 -3.41
C ALA A 49 -3.25 3.14 -4.43
N ASP A 50 -2.10 2.86 -5.03
CA ASP A 50 -1.46 3.69 -6.06
C ASP A 50 -1.69 3.15 -7.49
#